data_AF-A0A166AT56-F1
#
_entry.id   AF-A0A166AT56-F1
#
_cell.length_a   1.000
_cell.length_b   1.000
_cell.length_c   1.000
_cell.angle_alpha   90.00
_cell.angle_beta   90.00
_cell.angle_gamma   90.00
#
_symmetry.space_group_name_H-M   'P 1'
#
loop_
_entity.id
_entity.type
_entity.pdbx_description
1 polymer ?
#
loop_
_entity_poly.entity_id
_entity_poly.type
_entity_poly.pdbx_seq_one_letter_code
_entity_poly.pdbx_strand_id
1 'polypeptide(L)'
;MDYPRLPTFPHDVVCHVFYALAAVAPPQSIPKGHSWPTPWRGATSPGSLGWIKLTHVSRDWRRIGLDISALWADIICVFPQAFDTMLDRAKNMPLTLNLDHGETLDHIWNSTKILDILPRVRCLQDTRGWSVKHRRLRSTLSEDWISVLEGRALTSLESLTLWHYNEPAETTHIYNKPFAAPALTALTIDFLFPFQAPSLKTLAVTEHISHWRQLLDIVASCPQLEILRVGSLEEPTFDEWEHKDGGLTRYFFRDDQHFGDTPVPVAHLPRLRLFEVTRRWGSDSDKFLSQLEVPAACAIKKGHMVSPNEAEGVWLW
;
A
#
# COMPACT_ATOMS: atom_id res chain seq x y z
N MET A 1 10.43 54.83 -3.31
CA MET A 1 10.23 53.91 -4.46
C MET A 1 8.97 53.12 -4.15
N ASP A 2 7.86 53.47 -4.79
CA ASP A 2 6.61 52.71 -4.67
C ASP A 2 6.68 51.50 -5.61
N TYR A 3 6.82 50.31 -5.05
CA TYR A 3 6.64 49.09 -5.83
C TYR A 3 5.15 48.94 -6.17
N PRO A 4 4.81 48.67 -7.44
CA PRO A 4 3.41 48.45 -7.82
C PRO A 4 2.84 47.31 -6.99
N ARG A 5 1.73 47.57 -6.30
CA ARG A 5 1.00 46.53 -5.56
C ARG A 5 0.53 45.49 -6.57
N LEU A 6 0.89 44.22 -6.34
CA LEU A 6 0.33 43.12 -7.11
C LEU A 6 -1.21 43.13 -6.97
N PRO A 7 -1.95 42.84 -8.05
CA PRO A 7 -3.40 42.72 -7.98
C PRO A 7 -3.78 41.67 -6.93
N THR A 8 -4.71 42.02 -6.04
CA THR A 8 -5.26 41.10 -5.04
C THR A 8 -6.22 40.14 -5.72
N PHE A 9 -5.83 38.87 -5.82
CA PHE A 9 -6.69 37.81 -6.34
C PHE A 9 -7.77 37.44 -5.31
N PRO A 10 -9.00 37.11 -5.76
CA PRO A 10 -10.02 36.49 -4.91
C PRO A 10 -9.52 35.21 -4.23
N HIS A 11 -10.03 34.95 -3.03
CA HIS A 11 -9.58 33.84 -2.17
C HIS A 11 -9.76 32.46 -2.83
N ASP A 12 -10.92 32.24 -3.45
CA ASP A 12 -11.29 31.03 -4.20
C ASP A 12 -10.34 30.77 -5.38
N VAL A 13 -9.97 31.81 -6.12
CA VAL A 13 -9.01 31.70 -7.23
C VAL A 13 -7.65 31.23 -6.72
N VAL A 14 -7.16 31.79 -5.60
CA VAL A 14 -5.89 31.35 -5.00
C VAL A 14 -5.97 29.90 -4.54
N CYS A 15 -7.08 29.48 -3.91
CA CYS A 15 -7.31 28.08 -3.56
C CYS A 15 -7.24 27.15 -4.78
N HIS A 16 -7.88 27.53 -5.89
CA HIS A 16 -7.82 26.74 -7.13
C HIS A 16 -6.39 26.63 -7.68
N VAL A 17 -5.59 27.70 -7.59
CA VAL A 17 -4.18 27.66 -7.98
C VAL A 17 -3.38 26.67 -7.10
N PHE A 18 -3.64 26.64 -5.79
CA PHE A 18 -3.01 25.66 -4.89
C PHE A 18 -3.34 24.22 -5.28
N TYR A 19 -4.62 23.91 -5.54
CA TYR A 19 -5.02 22.56 -5.97
C TYR A 19 -4.44 22.18 -7.33
N ALA A 20 -4.49 23.09 -8.31
CA ALA A 20 -3.92 22.85 -9.64
C ALA A 20 -2.41 22.59 -9.54
N LEU A 21 -1.69 23.38 -8.73
CA LEU A 21 -0.26 23.18 -8.53
C LEU A 21 0.06 21.91 -7.74
N ALA A 22 -0.78 21.53 -6.78
CA ALA A 22 -0.61 20.27 -6.06
C ALA A 22 -0.73 19.05 -6.98
N ALA A 23 -1.58 19.12 -8.00
CA ALA A 23 -1.72 18.06 -8.99
C ALA A 23 -0.50 17.94 -9.93
N VAL A 24 0.11 19.06 -10.35
CA VAL A 24 1.23 19.04 -11.32
C VAL A 24 2.62 19.12 -10.69
N ALA A 25 2.72 19.63 -9.47
CA ALA A 25 3.97 19.84 -8.74
C ALA A 25 3.78 19.55 -7.24
N PRO A 26 3.48 18.28 -6.87
CA PRO A 26 3.39 17.89 -5.47
C PRO A 26 4.74 18.05 -4.76
N PRO A 27 4.75 18.22 -3.44
CA PRO A 27 5.97 18.20 -2.67
C PRO A 27 6.60 16.81 -2.73
N GLN A 28 7.92 16.76 -2.80
CA GLN A 28 8.71 15.54 -2.95
C GLN A 28 9.87 15.57 -1.96
N SER A 29 10.05 14.47 -1.25
CA SER A 29 11.24 14.26 -0.41
C SER A 29 12.47 14.02 -1.30
N ILE A 30 13.66 14.29 -0.77
CA ILE A 30 14.90 13.87 -1.44
C ILE A 30 14.98 12.35 -1.31
N PRO A 31 15.08 11.59 -2.42
CA PRO A 31 15.33 10.15 -2.33
C PRO A 31 16.66 9.92 -1.61
N LYS A 32 16.62 9.30 -0.44
CA LYS A 32 17.83 8.80 0.24
C LYS A 32 18.11 7.41 -0.31
N GLY A 33 19.33 7.19 -0.82
CA GLY A 33 19.71 5.89 -1.41
C GLY A 33 20.53 5.97 -2.70
N HIS A 34 20.67 7.15 -3.29
CA HIS A 34 21.70 7.40 -4.30
C HIS A 34 22.80 8.25 -3.69
N SER A 35 23.75 7.58 -3.04
CA SER A 35 25.07 8.15 -2.82
C SER A 35 25.63 8.62 -4.17
N TRP A 36 25.65 9.93 -4.42
CA TRP A 36 26.33 10.57 -5.55
C TRP A 36 27.81 10.11 -5.63
N PRO A 37 28.52 10.13 -6.78
CA PRO A 37 28.23 10.84 -8.03
C PRO A 37 28.37 9.96 -9.28
N THR A 38 27.30 9.72 -10.03
CA THR A 38 27.46 9.54 -11.48
C THR A 38 27.24 10.90 -12.13
N PRO A 39 28.25 11.51 -12.77
CA PRO A 39 28.12 12.79 -13.50
C PRO A 39 27.21 12.69 -14.74
N TRP A 40 26.66 11.50 -15.01
CA TRP A 40 25.99 11.16 -16.25
C TRP A 40 24.48 11.30 -16.09
N ARG A 41 24.03 12.53 -16.38
CA ARG A 41 22.84 12.85 -17.19
C ARG A 41 21.58 12.00 -16.90
N GLY A 42 20.97 12.27 -15.75
CA GLY A 42 19.62 11.83 -15.40
C GLY A 42 19.18 12.25 -13.99
N ALA A 43 19.85 13.26 -13.43
CA ALA A 43 19.80 13.63 -12.03
C ALA A 43 18.37 13.65 -11.46
N THR A 44 18.12 12.75 -10.51
CA THR A 44 16.98 12.85 -9.60
C THR A 44 16.95 14.27 -9.06
N SER A 45 15.90 15.01 -9.40
CA SER A 45 15.80 16.42 -9.00
C SER A 45 15.92 16.52 -7.48
N PRO A 46 16.60 17.56 -6.95
CA PRO A 46 16.58 17.81 -5.52
C PRO A 46 15.11 17.86 -5.06
N GLY A 47 14.83 17.26 -3.91
CA GLY A 47 13.48 17.25 -3.32
C GLY A 47 12.83 18.63 -3.44
N SER A 48 11.55 18.63 -3.80
CA SER A 48 10.83 19.86 -4.14
C SER A 48 9.81 20.17 -3.06
N LEU A 49 9.72 21.42 -2.64
CA LEU A 49 8.60 21.88 -1.81
C LEU A 49 7.26 21.90 -2.58
N GLY A 50 7.28 21.77 -3.91
CA GLY A 50 6.06 21.77 -4.73
C GLY A 50 5.20 23.02 -4.51
N TRP A 51 3.90 22.81 -4.34
CA TRP A 51 2.94 23.88 -4.04
C TRP A 51 3.21 24.64 -2.74
N ILE A 52 3.97 24.10 -1.78
CA ILE A 52 4.30 24.80 -0.53
C ILE A 52 5.08 26.10 -0.83
N LYS A 53 5.81 26.16 -1.96
CA LYS A 53 6.50 27.39 -2.40
C LYS A 53 5.55 28.57 -2.57
N LEU A 54 4.28 28.33 -2.95
CA LEU A 54 3.27 29.38 -3.07
C LEU A 54 2.97 30.08 -1.74
N THR A 55 3.17 29.39 -0.62
CA THR A 55 3.01 29.97 0.73
C THR A 55 4.09 31.01 1.08
N HIS A 56 5.05 31.25 0.18
CA HIS A 56 6.10 32.26 0.32
C HIS A 56 5.95 33.45 -0.61
N VAL A 57 4.94 33.47 -1.49
CA VAL A 57 4.71 34.58 -2.45
C VAL A 57 4.27 35.85 -1.73
N SER A 58 3.29 35.74 -0.83
CA SER A 58 2.78 36.85 -0.03
C SER A 58 2.19 36.36 1.29
N ARG A 59 1.92 37.27 2.24
CA ARG A 59 1.27 36.93 3.52
C ARG A 59 -0.15 36.37 3.31
N ASP A 60 -0.88 36.90 2.33
CA ASP A 60 -2.23 36.43 2.02
C ASP A 60 -2.21 35.01 1.45
N TRP A 61 -1.33 34.74 0.48
CA TRP A 61 -1.19 33.40 -0.09
C TRP A 61 -0.73 32.37 0.95
N ARG A 62 0.15 32.80 1.87
CA ARG A 62 0.55 31.97 3.01
C ARG A 62 -0.65 31.61 3.88
N ARG A 63 -1.46 32.58 4.28
CA ARG A 63 -2.64 32.35 5.11
C ARG A 63 -3.59 31.37 4.42
N ILE A 64 -3.90 31.62 3.15
CA ILE A 64 -4.77 30.76 2.35
C ILE A 64 -4.21 29.34 2.28
N GLY A 65 -2.97 29.15 1.84
CA GLY A 65 -2.37 27.83 1.68
C GLY A 65 -2.22 27.05 3.00
N LEU A 66 -2.01 27.74 4.13
CA LEU A 66 -1.99 27.11 5.45
C LEU A 66 -3.39 26.64 5.90
N ASP A 67 -4.46 27.27 5.41
CA ASP A 67 -5.85 26.91 5.74
C ASP A 67 -6.43 25.78 4.87
N ILE A 68 -5.78 25.40 3.76
CA ILE A 68 -6.20 24.28 2.90
C ILE A 68 -5.78 22.94 3.51
N SER A 69 -6.46 22.52 4.57
CA SER A 69 -6.12 21.31 5.35
C SER A 69 -6.05 20.03 4.54
N ALA A 70 -6.85 19.89 3.47
CA ALA A 70 -6.83 18.72 2.60
C ALA A 70 -5.44 18.49 1.97
N LEU A 71 -4.80 19.56 1.48
CA LEU A 71 -3.48 19.46 0.85
C LEU A 71 -2.39 19.03 1.84
N TRP A 72 -2.50 19.44 3.10
CA TRP A 72 -1.57 19.00 4.14
C TRP A 72 -1.78 17.53 4.52
N ALA A 73 -3.04 17.10 4.61
CA ALA A 73 -3.42 15.72 4.93
C ALA A 73 -2.90 14.70 3.91
N ASP A 74 -2.77 15.11 2.65
CA ASP A 74 -2.27 14.27 1.57
C ASP A 74 -0.74 14.11 1.54
N ILE A 75 0.02 14.94 2.28
CA ILE A 75 1.48 14.97 2.21
C ILE A 75 2.18 14.80 3.56
N ILE A 76 1.48 14.38 4.62
CA ILE A 76 2.02 14.39 5.98
C ILE A 76 3.31 13.58 6.15
N CYS A 77 3.51 12.55 5.31
CA CYS A 77 4.71 11.70 5.33
C CYS A 77 5.88 12.26 4.50
N VAL A 78 5.67 13.27 3.66
CA VAL A 78 6.70 13.76 2.70
C VAL A 78 7.88 14.40 3.42
N PHE A 79 7.64 15.10 4.53
CA PHE A 79 8.70 15.74 5.31
C PHE A 79 8.64 15.24 6.75
N PRO A 80 9.34 14.13 7.06
CA PRO A 80 9.24 13.48 8.37
C PRO A 80 9.51 14.44 9.54
N GLN A 81 10.49 15.35 9.41
CA GLN A 81 10.83 16.34 10.44
C GLN A 81 9.73 17.39 10.70
N ALA A 82 8.81 17.58 9.76
CA ALA A 82 7.69 18.51 9.87
C ALA A 82 6.36 17.80 10.12
N PHE A 83 6.39 16.49 10.42
CA PHE A 83 5.20 15.64 10.53
C PHE A 83 4.13 16.25 11.46
N ASP A 84 4.49 16.59 12.70
CA ASP A 84 3.53 17.13 13.68
C ASP A 84 2.93 18.46 13.18
N THR A 85 3.74 19.33 12.55
CA THR A 85 3.24 20.58 11.94
C THR A 85 2.29 20.33 10.77
N MET A 86 2.54 19.30 9.95
CA MET A 86 1.65 18.94 8.83
C MET A 86 0.36 18.31 9.34
N LEU A 87 0.44 17.48 10.38
CA LEU A 87 -0.71 16.88 11.04
C LEU A 87 -1.61 17.94 11.66
N ASP A 88 -1.05 18.95 12.34
CA ASP A 88 -1.80 20.09 12.88
C ASP A 88 -2.52 20.86 11.77
N ARG A 89 -1.85 21.10 10.64
CA ARG A 89 -2.45 21.79 9.49
C ARG A 89 -3.50 20.96 8.77
N ALA A 90 -3.36 19.65 8.77
CA ALA A 90 -4.37 18.71 8.25
C ALA A 90 -5.67 18.76 9.06
N LYS A 91 -5.67 19.32 10.28
CA LYS A 91 -6.85 19.45 11.16
C LYS A 91 -7.53 18.08 11.32
N ASN A 92 -8.80 17.95 10.93
CA ASN A 92 -9.58 16.71 10.99
C ASN A 92 -9.74 16.01 9.63
N MET A 93 -8.97 16.43 8.61
CA MET A 93 -9.08 15.82 7.28
C MET A 93 -8.61 14.36 7.30
N PRO A 94 -9.19 13.49 6.44
CA PRO A 94 -8.69 12.14 6.23
C PRO A 94 -7.26 12.18 5.68
N LEU A 95 -6.42 11.27 6.19
CA LEU A 95 -4.97 11.31 5.99
C LEU A 95 -4.54 10.32 4.90
N THR A 96 -3.54 10.72 4.11
CA THR A 96 -2.82 9.83 3.19
C THR A 96 -1.44 9.55 3.76
N LEU A 97 -1.20 8.30 4.12
CA LEU A 97 0.07 7.82 4.68
C LEU A 97 0.82 7.05 3.60
N ASN A 98 1.81 7.69 2.98
CA ASN A 98 2.76 7.01 2.11
C ASN A 98 4.11 6.93 2.81
N LEU A 99 4.44 5.73 3.30
CA LEU A 99 5.65 5.48 4.08
C LEU A 99 6.85 5.12 3.23
N ASP A 100 6.68 5.02 1.92
CA ASP A 100 7.78 4.74 0.99
C ASP A 100 8.72 5.93 0.86
N HIS A 101 8.25 7.11 1.26
CA HIS A 101 8.99 8.35 1.24
C HIS A 101 9.91 8.53 2.47
N GLY A 102 10.91 7.66 2.60
CA GLY A 102 12.16 7.98 3.30
C GLY A 102 12.53 7.10 4.50
N GLU A 103 13.82 6.73 4.55
CA GLU A 103 14.47 5.95 5.61
C GLU A 103 14.38 6.61 7.01
N THR A 104 14.07 7.91 7.11
CA THR A 104 14.00 8.62 8.39
C THR A 104 12.67 8.50 9.14
N LEU A 105 11.66 7.85 8.54
CA LEU A 105 10.37 7.68 9.20
C LEU A 105 10.48 6.79 10.44
N ASP A 106 11.42 5.87 10.45
CA ASP A 106 11.62 4.87 11.50
C ASP A 106 11.88 5.43 12.91
N HIS A 107 12.46 6.63 13.01
CA HIS A 107 12.68 7.29 14.31
C HIS A 107 11.55 8.23 14.72
N ILE A 108 10.75 8.67 13.76
CA ILE A 108 9.70 9.67 13.97
C ILE A 108 8.36 9.00 14.22
N TRP A 109 8.17 7.88 13.56
CA TRP A 109 7.03 7.03 13.73
C TRP A 109 7.43 6.07 14.85
N ASN A 110 6.69 6.11 15.94
CA ASN A 110 6.60 4.99 16.85
C ASN A 110 5.19 4.41 16.71
N SER A 111 4.98 3.17 17.13
CA SER A 111 3.69 2.50 16.96
C SER A 111 2.56 3.33 17.56
N THR A 112 2.79 3.96 18.72
CA THR A 112 1.82 4.84 19.37
C THR A 112 1.32 5.98 18.46
N LYS A 113 2.21 6.71 17.77
CA LYS A 113 1.77 7.81 16.87
C LYS A 113 0.94 7.30 15.70
N ILE A 114 1.31 6.16 15.11
CA ILE A 114 0.53 5.55 14.03
C ILE A 114 -0.86 5.20 14.54
N LEU A 115 -0.94 4.56 15.71
CA LEU A 115 -2.19 4.13 16.31
C LEU A 115 -3.14 5.32 16.57
N ASP A 116 -2.60 6.46 16.99
CA ASP A 116 -3.39 7.66 17.28
C ASP A 116 -4.02 8.27 16.02
N ILE A 117 -3.33 8.21 14.88
CA ILE A 117 -3.81 8.77 13.61
C ILE A 117 -4.59 7.78 12.75
N LEU A 118 -4.41 6.46 12.99
CA LEU A 118 -4.96 5.39 12.17
C LEU A 118 -6.47 5.52 11.87
N PRO A 119 -7.35 5.93 12.83
CA PRO A 119 -8.78 6.09 12.55
C PRO A 119 -9.12 7.13 11.47
N ARG A 120 -8.19 8.07 11.22
CA ARG A 120 -8.33 9.13 10.20
C ARG A 120 -7.71 8.76 8.87
N VAL A 121 -7.01 7.63 8.78
CA VAL A 121 -6.27 7.25 7.58
C VAL A 121 -7.26 6.78 6.52
N ARG A 122 -7.17 7.42 5.35
CA ARG A 122 -7.94 7.07 4.15
C ARG A 122 -7.12 6.22 3.19
N CYS A 123 -5.85 6.56 3.03
CA CYS A 123 -4.92 5.81 2.18
C CYS A 123 -3.69 5.45 3.01
N LEU A 124 -3.32 4.17 3.04
CA LEU A 124 -2.10 3.70 3.69
C LEU A 124 -1.27 2.89 2.68
N GLN A 125 -0.03 3.29 2.49
CA GLN A 125 0.94 2.64 1.62
C GLN A 125 2.27 2.45 2.36
N ASP A 126 2.72 1.20 2.44
CA ASP A 126 4.05 0.83 2.93
C ASP A 126 4.58 -0.36 2.12
N THR A 127 5.42 -0.07 1.13
CA THR A 127 6.06 -1.02 0.21
C THR A 127 7.55 -1.21 0.50
N ARG A 128 8.07 -0.60 1.58
CA ARG A 128 9.50 -0.60 1.93
C ARG A 128 10.12 -2.00 2.09
N GLY A 129 9.30 -3.02 2.32
CA GLY A 129 9.72 -4.41 2.41
C GLY A 129 10.55 -4.90 1.21
N TRP A 130 10.24 -4.47 -0.01
CA TRP A 130 10.86 -5.05 -1.22
C TRP A 130 12.37 -4.83 -1.36
N SER A 131 12.91 -3.76 -0.76
CA SER A 131 14.32 -3.42 -0.94
C SER A 131 15.23 -4.29 -0.06
N VAL A 132 15.94 -5.22 -0.70
CA VAL A 132 16.99 -6.07 -0.09
C VAL A 132 18.03 -5.24 0.69
N LYS A 133 18.26 -3.99 0.29
CA LYS A 133 19.20 -3.07 0.96
C LYS A 133 18.69 -2.58 2.32
N HIS A 134 17.38 -2.53 2.54
CA HIS A 134 16.78 -2.11 3.82
C HIS A 134 16.68 -3.24 4.85
N ARG A 135 17.10 -4.47 4.52
CA ARG A 135 17.14 -5.61 5.47
C ARG A 135 17.89 -5.28 6.76
N ARG A 136 18.88 -4.38 6.72
CA ARG A 136 19.71 -3.99 7.88
C ARG A 136 19.21 -2.79 8.67
N LEU A 137 18.27 -2.02 8.12
CA LEU A 137 17.74 -0.81 8.77
C LEU A 137 16.34 -1.03 9.36
N ARG A 138 15.95 -2.30 9.57
CA ARG A 138 14.65 -2.64 10.14
C ARG A 138 14.45 -1.92 11.47
N SER A 139 13.49 -1.01 11.45
CA SER A 139 12.91 -0.43 12.64
C SER A 139 11.82 -1.34 13.17
N THR A 140 11.61 -1.25 14.48
CA THR A 140 10.56 -1.93 15.26
C THR A 140 9.14 -1.67 14.74
N LEU A 141 8.95 -0.72 13.83
CA LEU A 141 7.66 -0.39 13.24
C LEU A 141 7.30 -1.19 12.01
N SER A 142 8.28 -1.50 11.15
CA SER A 142 8.03 -2.36 9.99
C SER A 142 7.70 -3.80 10.39
N GLU A 143 7.91 -4.13 11.67
CA GLU A 143 7.94 -5.50 12.13
C GLU A 143 6.56 -6.12 12.26
N ASP A 144 5.46 -5.35 12.39
CA ASP A 144 4.15 -6.01 12.48
C ASP A 144 2.93 -5.14 12.15
N TRP A 145 2.68 -4.86 10.87
CA TRP A 145 1.40 -4.30 10.41
C TRP A 145 0.19 -5.15 10.86
N ILE A 146 0.36 -6.45 11.08
CA ILE A 146 -0.71 -7.30 11.59
C ILE A 146 -1.09 -6.84 12.99
N SER A 147 -0.14 -6.66 13.91
CA SER A 147 -0.43 -6.11 15.26
C SER A 147 -1.05 -4.72 15.24
N VAL A 148 -0.66 -3.89 14.26
CA VAL A 148 -1.19 -2.53 14.10
C VAL A 148 -2.65 -2.58 13.64
N LEU A 149 -3.05 -3.55 12.82
CA LEU A 149 -4.40 -3.63 12.25
C LEU A 149 -5.34 -4.55 13.05
N GLU A 150 -4.82 -5.57 13.73
CA GLU A 150 -5.58 -6.65 14.35
C GLU A 150 -6.73 -6.13 15.23
N GLY A 151 -7.95 -6.60 14.92
CA GLY A 151 -9.16 -6.27 15.66
C GLY A 151 -9.61 -4.80 15.63
N ARG A 152 -9.06 -3.96 14.74
CA ARG A 152 -9.43 -2.54 14.65
C ARG A 152 -10.54 -2.27 13.65
N ALA A 153 -11.32 -1.22 13.92
CA ALA A 153 -12.26 -0.64 12.97
C ALA A 153 -11.64 0.59 12.29
N LEU A 154 -11.39 0.50 10.99
CA LEU A 154 -10.76 1.51 10.15
C LEU A 154 -11.82 2.08 9.19
N THR A 155 -12.74 2.85 9.74
CA THR A 155 -13.94 3.32 9.01
C THR A 155 -13.65 4.31 7.89
N SER A 156 -12.50 4.99 7.94
CA SER A 156 -12.07 5.97 6.93
C SER A 156 -11.20 5.36 5.84
N LEU A 157 -10.70 4.14 6.02
CA LEU A 157 -9.69 3.54 5.15
C LEU A 157 -10.32 3.10 3.84
N GLU A 158 -9.91 3.72 2.73
CA GLU A 158 -10.38 3.49 1.37
C GLU A 158 -9.39 2.68 0.52
N SER A 159 -8.08 2.87 0.77
CA SER A 159 -7.00 2.18 0.06
C SER A 159 -5.91 1.72 1.02
N LEU A 160 -5.48 0.47 0.89
CA LEU A 160 -4.42 -0.14 1.69
C LEU A 160 -3.44 -0.89 0.79
N THR A 161 -2.16 -0.54 0.89
CA THR A 161 -1.05 -1.22 0.21
C THR A 161 0.04 -1.55 1.23
N LEU A 162 0.28 -2.84 1.48
CA LEU A 162 1.27 -3.29 2.47
C LEU A 162 2.13 -4.38 1.89
N TRP A 163 3.44 -4.20 1.89
CA TRP A 163 4.40 -5.23 1.53
C TRP A 163 5.24 -5.65 2.74
N HIS A 164 5.20 -6.92 3.05
CA HIS A 164 5.86 -7.59 4.17
C HIS A 164 6.94 -8.54 3.66
N TYR A 165 8.17 -8.06 3.67
CA TYR A 165 9.35 -8.86 3.31
C TYR A 165 9.98 -9.54 4.53
N ASN A 166 9.23 -9.81 5.59
CA ASN A 166 9.80 -10.67 6.62
C ASN A 166 9.86 -12.07 6.04
N GLU A 167 11.10 -12.52 5.77
CA GLU A 167 11.51 -13.90 5.99
C GLU A 167 10.73 -14.37 7.22
N PRO A 168 9.75 -15.28 7.07
CA PRO A 168 8.90 -15.71 8.16
C PRO A 168 9.83 -16.22 9.25
N ALA A 169 10.18 -15.34 10.18
CA ALA A 169 10.64 -15.76 11.47
C ALA A 169 9.55 -16.71 11.95
N GLU A 170 9.93 -17.78 12.61
CA GLU A 170 9.11 -18.93 12.99
C GLU A 170 7.85 -18.60 13.82
N THR A 171 7.50 -17.32 13.96
CA THR A 171 6.23 -16.85 14.46
C THR A 171 5.12 -17.24 13.50
N THR A 172 4.60 -18.44 13.76
CA THR A 172 3.20 -18.80 13.52
C THR A 172 2.32 -17.80 14.27
N HIS A 173 2.19 -16.58 13.75
CA HIS A 173 1.22 -15.63 14.28
C HIS A 173 -0.15 -16.21 13.96
N ILE A 174 -0.74 -16.82 14.98
CA ILE A 174 -2.14 -17.21 14.96
C ILE A 174 -2.92 -15.89 14.93
N TYR A 175 -3.40 -15.53 13.75
CA TYR A 175 -4.23 -14.35 13.54
C TYR A 175 -5.53 -14.54 14.32
N ASN A 176 -5.74 -13.76 15.37
CA ASN A 176 -6.89 -14.00 16.25
C ASN A 176 -8.09 -13.13 15.88
N LYS A 177 -7.89 -11.95 15.29
CA LYS A 177 -8.99 -11.01 15.01
C LYS A 177 -8.88 -10.29 13.66
N PRO A 178 -9.86 -10.44 12.76
CA PRO A 178 -9.90 -9.63 11.55
C PRO A 178 -10.06 -8.15 11.90
N PHE A 179 -9.45 -7.28 11.11
CA PHE A 179 -9.75 -5.86 11.15
C PHE A 179 -10.97 -5.56 10.27
N ALA A 180 -11.74 -4.53 10.62
CA ALA A 180 -12.92 -4.11 9.89
C ALA A 180 -12.65 -2.78 9.17
N ALA A 181 -12.79 -2.74 7.86
CA ALA A 181 -12.62 -1.53 7.06
C ALA A 181 -13.78 -1.41 6.05
N PRO A 182 -14.96 -0.94 6.49
CA PRO A 182 -16.16 -0.91 5.65
C PRO A 182 -16.06 0.02 4.44
N ALA A 183 -15.17 1.01 4.47
CA ALA A 183 -14.90 1.92 3.36
C ALA A 183 -13.80 1.42 2.41
N LEU A 184 -13.13 0.31 2.71
CA LEU A 184 -11.98 -0.16 1.94
C LEU A 184 -12.44 -0.61 0.56
N THR A 185 -11.88 0.02 -0.47
CA THR A 185 -12.21 -0.24 -1.88
C THR A 185 -11.06 -0.88 -2.65
N ALA A 186 -9.81 -0.64 -2.24
CA ALA A 186 -8.62 -1.21 -2.84
C ALA A 186 -7.67 -1.78 -1.78
N LEU A 187 -7.24 -3.02 -1.97
CA LEU A 187 -6.28 -3.71 -1.10
C LEU A 187 -5.20 -4.37 -1.94
N THR A 188 -3.94 -4.02 -1.66
CA THR A 188 -2.75 -4.64 -2.25
C THR A 188 -1.85 -5.17 -1.14
N ILE A 189 -1.63 -6.48 -1.09
CA ILE A 189 -0.88 -7.14 -0.03
C ILE A 189 0.03 -8.23 -0.61
N ASP A 190 1.11 -8.58 0.06
CA ASP A 190 1.94 -9.75 -0.28
C ASP A 190 1.81 -10.90 0.72
N PHE A 191 0.99 -10.72 1.78
CA PHE A 191 0.62 -11.77 2.73
C PHE A 191 -0.89 -11.75 2.95
N LEU A 192 -1.48 -12.93 3.22
CA LEU A 192 -2.89 -13.02 3.57
C LEU A 192 -3.08 -12.84 5.07
N PHE A 193 -3.98 -11.95 5.45
CA PHE A 193 -4.44 -11.81 6.84
C PHE A 193 -5.94 -11.54 6.88
N PRO A 194 -6.65 -11.92 7.96
CA PRO A 194 -8.10 -11.80 8.02
C PRO A 194 -8.57 -10.34 8.05
N PHE A 195 -9.59 -10.01 7.25
CA PHE A 195 -10.21 -8.69 7.24
C PHE A 195 -11.69 -8.73 6.87
N GLN A 196 -12.41 -7.65 7.19
CA GLN A 196 -13.80 -7.43 6.78
C GLN A 196 -13.90 -6.12 5.98
N ALA A 197 -14.07 -6.25 4.66
CA ALA A 197 -14.15 -5.12 3.74
C ALA A 197 -15.29 -5.35 2.72
N PRO A 198 -16.56 -5.17 3.11
CA PRO A 198 -17.71 -5.44 2.24
C PRO A 198 -17.76 -4.55 0.98
N SER A 199 -17.07 -3.41 0.99
CA SER A 199 -16.99 -2.47 -0.14
C SER A 199 -15.78 -2.71 -1.05
N LEU A 200 -15.00 -3.78 -0.82
CA LEU A 200 -13.77 -4.04 -1.56
C LEU A 200 -14.06 -4.31 -3.04
N LYS A 201 -13.42 -3.54 -3.92
CA LYS A 201 -13.56 -3.64 -5.38
C LYS A 201 -12.31 -4.21 -6.03
N THR A 202 -11.14 -3.90 -5.49
CA THR A 202 -9.86 -4.37 -6.01
C THR A 202 -9.10 -5.09 -4.91
N LEU A 203 -8.78 -6.36 -5.13
CA LEU A 203 -7.87 -7.14 -4.31
C LEU A 203 -6.69 -7.57 -5.17
N ALA A 204 -5.49 -7.18 -4.77
CA ALA A 204 -4.24 -7.62 -5.37
C ALA A 204 -3.39 -8.30 -4.31
N VAL A 205 -3.06 -9.57 -4.53
CA VAL A 205 -2.11 -10.32 -3.72
C VAL A 205 -0.86 -10.54 -4.57
N THR A 206 0.23 -9.84 -4.30
CA THR A 206 1.36 -9.72 -5.24
C THR A 206 2.35 -10.87 -5.19
N GLU A 207 2.46 -11.56 -4.06
CA GLU A 207 3.39 -12.65 -3.84
C GLU A 207 2.70 -14.03 -3.93
N HIS A 208 3.49 -15.06 -3.61
CA HIS A 208 3.07 -16.45 -3.60
C HIS A 208 2.03 -16.72 -2.50
N ILE A 209 0.86 -17.25 -2.88
CA ILE A 209 -0.16 -17.68 -1.94
C ILE A 209 -0.09 -19.19 -1.77
N SER A 210 0.38 -19.63 -0.61
CA SER A 210 0.40 -21.05 -0.24
C SER A 210 -0.98 -21.58 0.20
N HIS A 211 -1.92 -20.69 0.55
CA HIS A 211 -3.21 -21.05 1.14
C HIS A 211 -4.39 -20.49 0.34
N TRP A 212 -4.61 -21.03 -0.86
CA TRP A 212 -5.71 -20.58 -1.73
C TRP A 212 -7.10 -20.68 -1.08
N ARG A 213 -7.30 -21.61 -0.12
CA ARG A 213 -8.56 -21.70 0.66
C ARG A 213 -8.81 -20.46 1.51
N GLN A 214 -7.77 -19.92 2.16
CA GLN A 214 -7.87 -18.68 2.92
C GLN A 214 -8.19 -17.50 2.00
N LEU A 215 -7.57 -17.45 0.82
CA LEU A 215 -7.92 -16.44 -0.19
C LEU A 215 -9.40 -16.58 -0.59
N LEU A 216 -9.89 -17.81 -0.76
CA LEU A 216 -11.28 -18.07 -1.12
C LEU A 216 -12.26 -17.56 -0.05
N ASP A 217 -11.97 -17.78 1.23
CA ASP A 217 -12.79 -17.26 2.35
C ASP A 217 -12.83 -15.73 2.37
N ILE A 218 -11.68 -15.10 2.11
CA ILE A 218 -11.56 -13.64 2.00
C ILE A 218 -12.41 -13.12 0.83
N VAL A 219 -12.28 -13.74 -0.33
CA VAL A 219 -12.96 -13.33 -1.56
C VAL A 219 -14.47 -13.57 -1.45
N ALA A 220 -14.92 -14.67 -0.83
CA ALA A 220 -16.33 -14.94 -0.54
C ALA A 220 -16.96 -13.86 0.37
N SER A 221 -16.16 -13.21 1.21
CA SER A 221 -16.60 -12.11 2.08
C SER A 221 -16.68 -10.74 1.37
N CYS A 222 -16.30 -10.68 0.08
CA CYS A 222 -16.19 -9.44 -0.70
C CYS A 222 -17.17 -9.44 -1.91
N PRO A 223 -18.49 -9.26 -1.71
CA PRO A 223 -19.48 -9.37 -2.79
C PRO A 223 -19.39 -8.25 -3.85
N GLN A 224 -18.63 -7.19 -3.57
CA GLN A 224 -18.42 -6.04 -4.47
C GLN A 224 -17.14 -6.15 -5.31
N LEU A 225 -16.41 -7.26 -5.21
CA LEU A 225 -15.11 -7.42 -5.86
C LEU A 225 -15.25 -7.39 -7.39
N GLU A 226 -14.56 -6.44 -8.02
CA GLU A 226 -14.51 -6.25 -9.47
C GLU A 226 -13.20 -6.76 -10.08
N ILE A 227 -12.09 -6.61 -9.36
CA ILE A 227 -10.75 -6.95 -9.82
C ILE A 227 -10.07 -7.82 -8.75
N LEU A 228 -9.67 -9.03 -9.15
CA LEU A 228 -8.85 -9.93 -8.34
C LEU A 228 -7.54 -10.20 -9.08
N ARG A 229 -6.43 -9.79 -8.49
CA ARG A 229 -5.08 -10.09 -8.97
C ARG A 229 -4.36 -10.97 -7.96
N VAL A 230 -3.68 -12.00 -8.45
CA VAL A 230 -2.92 -12.93 -7.60
C VAL A 230 -1.55 -13.16 -8.23
N GLY A 231 -0.49 -13.14 -7.42
CA GLY A 231 0.88 -13.35 -7.88
C GLY A 231 1.08 -14.78 -8.36
N SER A 232 1.03 -15.73 -7.43
CA SER A 232 1.18 -17.16 -7.71
C SER A 232 0.21 -17.98 -6.84
N LEU A 233 -0.41 -18.99 -7.45
CA LEU A 233 -1.26 -20.01 -6.80
C LEU A 233 -0.67 -21.39 -7.11
N GLU A 234 0.52 -21.65 -6.58
CA GLU A 234 1.20 -22.93 -6.66
C GLU A 234 1.46 -23.42 -5.24
N GLU A 235 1.41 -24.73 -5.00
CA GLU A 235 2.10 -25.27 -3.84
C GLU A 235 3.60 -25.14 -4.14
N PRO A 236 4.40 -24.57 -3.22
CA PRO A 236 5.81 -24.38 -3.48
C PRO A 236 6.46 -25.75 -3.62
N THR A 237 6.89 -26.11 -4.84
CA THR A 237 7.62 -27.36 -5.06
C THR A 237 8.97 -27.25 -4.36
N PHE A 238 9.25 -28.19 -3.44
CA PHE A 238 10.43 -28.21 -2.58
C PHE A 238 11.78 -28.06 -3.31
N ASP A 239 11.84 -28.37 -4.61
CA ASP A 239 13.07 -28.46 -5.38
C ASP A 239 13.60 -27.13 -5.95
N GLU A 240 12.81 -26.04 -5.93
CA GLU A 240 13.20 -24.79 -6.63
C GLU A 240 13.96 -23.76 -5.77
N TRP A 241 14.10 -23.94 -4.45
CA TRP A 241 14.63 -22.92 -3.55
C TRP A 241 16.07 -23.16 -3.05
N GLU A 242 16.84 -24.05 -3.70
CA GLU A 242 18.29 -24.17 -3.44
C GLU A 242 19.07 -22.98 -4.04
N HIS A 243 19.07 -21.84 -3.35
CA HIS A 243 20.04 -20.78 -3.64
C HIS A 243 21.37 -21.00 -2.89
N LYS A 244 22.44 -20.90 -3.68
CA LYS A 244 23.85 -21.28 -3.41
C LYS A 244 24.58 -20.53 -2.27
N ASP A 245 23.92 -19.69 -1.49
CA ASP A 245 24.59 -18.77 -0.55
C ASP A 245 24.36 -19.10 0.95
N GLY A 246 24.12 -20.37 1.28
CA GLY A 246 24.47 -20.92 2.60
C GLY A 246 23.63 -20.48 3.81
N GLY A 247 22.51 -19.80 3.62
CA GLY A 247 21.56 -19.46 4.69
C GLY A 247 20.14 -19.81 4.28
N LEU A 248 19.71 -21.07 4.50
CA LEU A 248 18.34 -21.52 4.25
C LEU A 248 17.60 -21.68 5.58
N THR A 249 16.64 -20.80 5.82
CA THR A 249 15.52 -21.09 6.71
C THR A 249 14.48 -21.81 5.86
N ARG A 250 14.29 -23.12 6.06
CA ARG A 250 13.16 -23.84 5.48
C ARG A 250 11.88 -23.27 6.07
N TYR A 251 11.04 -22.64 5.27
CA TYR A 251 9.69 -22.29 5.69
C TYR A 251 8.80 -23.51 5.53
N PHE A 252 8.63 -24.25 6.62
CA PHE A 252 7.56 -25.23 6.73
C PHE A 252 6.29 -24.47 7.14
N PHE A 253 5.40 -24.18 6.20
CA PHE A 253 4.00 -23.95 6.56
C PHE A 253 3.41 -25.32 6.94
N ARG A 254 3.37 -25.61 8.24
CA ARG A 254 3.05 -26.93 8.79
C ARG A 254 1.53 -27.23 8.83
N ASP A 255 0.74 -26.60 7.95
CA ASP A 255 -0.72 -26.52 8.09
C ASP A 255 -1.54 -27.45 7.19
N ASP A 256 -0.90 -28.39 6.49
CA ASP A 256 -1.62 -29.45 5.76
C ASP A 256 -2.42 -30.40 6.68
N GLN A 257 -2.31 -30.27 8.01
CA GLN A 257 -2.92 -31.24 8.93
C GLN A 257 -4.34 -30.92 9.39
N HIS A 258 -4.93 -29.75 9.11
CA HIS A 258 -6.22 -29.38 9.71
C HIS A 258 -7.33 -28.92 8.76
N PHE A 259 -7.05 -28.74 7.47
CA PHE A 259 -8.12 -28.62 6.48
C PHE A 259 -8.64 -30.02 6.15
N GLY A 260 -9.40 -30.60 7.09
CA GLY A 260 -10.05 -31.90 6.90
C GLY A 260 -10.95 -31.93 5.66
N ASP A 261 -11.69 -33.02 5.47
CA ASP A 261 -12.66 -33.22 4.38
C ASP A 261 -13.86 -32.24 4.42
N THR A 262 -13.71 -31.07 5.05
CA THR A 262 -14.72 -30.02 5.01
C THR A 262 -14.92 -29.57 3.56
N PRO A 263 -16.18 -29.57 3.08
CA PRO A 263 -16.48 -29.11 1.74
C PRO A 263 -16.06 -27.66 1.58
N VAL A 264 -15.32 -27.38 0.51
CA VAL A 264 -14.88 -26.02 0.18
C VAL A 264 -16.10 -25.23 -0.30
N PRO A 265 -16.42 -24.07 0.31
CA PRO A 265 -17.56 -23.26 -0.12
C PRO A 265 -17.29 -22.63 -1.50
N VAL A 266 -18.32 -22.54 -2.34
CA VAL A 266 -18.24 -21.81 -3.61
C VAL A 266 -18.39 -20.31 -3.33
N ALA A 267 -17.43 -19.50 -3.81
CA ALA A 267 -17.49 -18.05 -3.67
C ALA A 267 -18.27 -17.43 -4.85
N HIS A 268 -19.38 -16.76 -4.55
CA HIS A 268 -20.19 -16.07 -5.55
C HIS A 268 -19.72 -14.63 -5.75
N LEU A 269 -19.22 -14.30 -6.94
CA LEU A 269 -18.63 -12.99 -7.24
C LEU A 269 -19.33 -12.30 -8.42
N PRO A 270 -20.57 -11.84 -8.26
CA PRO A 270 -21.42 -11.37 -9.36
C PRO A 270 -20.89 -10.11 -10.07
N ARG A 271 -19.92 -9.41 -9.47
CA ARG A 271 -19.31 -8.20 -10.01
C ARG A 271 -17.90 -8.39 -10.55
N LEU A 272 -17.34 -9.60 -10.47
CA LEU A 272 -15.97 -9.83 -10.90
C LEU A 272 -15.84 -9.65 -12.41
N ARG A 273 -15.02 -8.68 -12.80
CA ARG A 273 -14.75 -8.30 -14.20
C ARG A 273 -13.40 -8.82 -14.66
N LEU A 274 -12.42 -8.88 -13.75
CA LEU A 274 -11.06 -9.31 -14.06
C LEU A 274 -10.56 -10.24 -12.96
N PHE A 275 -10.16 -11.43 -13.36
CA PHE A 275 -9.31 -12.32 -12.57
C PHE A 275 -7.98 -12.51 -13.29
N GLU A 276 -6.88 -12.18 -12.63
CA GLU A 276 -5.55 -12.17 -13.23
C GLU A 276 -4.54 -12.84 -12.30
N VAL A 277 -3.84 -13.85 -12.81
CA VAL A 277 -2.72 -14.49 -12.11
C VAL A 277 -1.42 -14.00 -12.76
N THR A 278 -0.58 -13.23 -12.06
CA THR A 278 0.48 -12.46 -12.74
C THR A 278 1.83 -13.13 -12.87
N ARG A 279 2.14 -14.17 -12.09
CA ARG A 279 3.44 -14.86 -12.16
C ARG A 279 3.32 -16.29 -12.67
N ARG A 280 2.72 -17.19 -11.89
CA ARG A 280 2.64 -18.62 -12.21
C ARG A 280 1.26 -19.20 -11.97
N TRP A 281 0.87 -20.05 -12.90
CA TRP A 281 -0.41 -20.75 -12.91
C TRP A 281 -0.21 -22.22 -12.58
N GLY A 282 -0.54 -22.61 -11.35
CA GLY A 282 -0.42 -23.97 -10.85
C GLY A 282 -1.70 -24.77 -10.87
N SER A 283 -1.62 -26.02 -10.42
CA SER A 283 -2.79 -26.89 -10.17
C SER A 283 -3.77 -26.26 -9.17
N ASP A 284 -3.26 -25.49 -8.21
CA ASP A 284 -4.09 -24.80 -7.23
C ASP A 284 -4.84 -23.61 -7.81
N SER A 285 -4.35 -23.04 -8.92
CA SER A 285 -5.11 -22.04 -9.68
C SER A 285 -6.40 -22.64 -10.24
N ASP A 286 -6.32 -23.87 -10.78
CA ASP A 286 -7.48 -24.56 -11.35
C ASP A 286 -8.45 -25.00 -10.25
N LYS A 287 -7.95 -25.47 -9.10
CA LYS A 287 -8.77 -25.76 -7.91
C LYS A 287 -9.48 -24.50 -7.41
N PHE A 288 -8.75 -23.41 -7.21
CA PHE A 288 -9.32 -22.12 -6.78
C PHE A 288 -10.41 -21.65 -7.74
N LEU A 289 -10.14 -21.65 -9.04
CA LEU A 289 -11.11 -21.29 -10.07
C LEU A 289 -12.37 -22.15 -10.07
N SER A 290 -12.24 -23.47 -9.84
CA SER A 290 -13.39 -24.36 -9.77
C SER A 290 -14.35 -24.01 -8.63
N GLN A 291 -13.87 -23.27 -7.63
CA GLN A 291 -14.64 -22.81 -6.47
C GLN A 291 -15.12 -21.36 -6.61
N LEU A 292 -14.90 -20.71 -7.75
CA LEU A 292 -15.41 -19.37 -8.03
C LEU A 292 -16.62 -19.43 -8.97
N GLU A 293 -17.74 -18.86 -8.54
CA GLU A 293 -18.85 -18.56 -9.45
C GLU A 293 -18.73 -17.12 -9.93
N VAL A 294 -18.33 -16.96 -11.19
CA VAL A 294 -18.05 -15.66 -11.82
C VAL A 294 -18.96 -15.40 -13.02
N PRO A 295 -19.28 -14.12 -13.35
CA PRO A 295 -20.04 -13.77 -14.54
C PRO A 295 -19.35 -14.25 -15.84
N ALA A 296 -20.13 -14.60 -16.85
CA ALA A 296 -19.61 -14.97 -18.17
C ALA A 296 -18.76 -13.86 -18.84
N ALA A 297 -18.96 -12.60 -18.45
CA ALA A 297 -18.18 -11.46 -18.92
C ALA A 297 -16.83 -11.28 -18.18
N CYS A 298 -16.54 -12.10 -17.17
CA CYS A 298 -15.30 -12.02 -16.41
C CYS A 298 -14.11 -12.40 -17.30
N ALA A 299 -13.15 -11.48 -17.45
CA ALA A 299 -11.91 -11.75 -18.15
C ALA A 299 -10.96 -12.51 -17.21
N ILE A 300 -10.55 -13.72 -17.63
CA ILE A 300 -9.53 -14.50 -16.94
C ILE A 300 -8.21 -14.35 -17.69
N LYS A 301 -7.23 -13.72 -17.06
CA LYS A 301 -5.89 -13.54 -17.60
C LYS A 301 -4.90 -14.46 -16.90
N LYS A 302 -4.16 -15.22 -17.72
CA LYS A 302 -2.98 -15.94 -17.28
C LYS A 302 -1.78 -15.06 -17.60
N GLY A 303 -1.08 -14.61 -16.57
CA GLY A 303 0.17 -13.89 -16.71
C GLY A 303 1.13 -14.77 -17.49
N HIS A 304 1.65 -14.24 -18.60
CA HIS A 304 2.87 -14.78 -19.18
C HIS A 304 4.01 -14.43 -18.22
N MET A 305 5.01 -15.29 -18.09
CA MET A 305 6.23 -14.97 -17.34
C MET A 305 6.87 -13.73 -17.96
N VAL A 306 6.52 -12.56 -17.44
CA VAL A 306 7.17 -11.30 -17.74
C VAL A 306 8.45 -11.28 -16.91
N SER A 307 9.58 -10.96 -17.55
CA SER A 307 10.87 -10.87 -16.88
C SER A 307 10.77 -9.97 -15.64
N PRO A 308 11.36 -10.31 -14.48
CA PRO A 308 11.22 -9.56 -13.22
C PRO A 308 11.45 -8.04 -13.35
N ASN A 309 12.27 -7.60 -14.30
CA ASN A 309 12.59 -6.20 -14.53
C ASN A 309 11.46 -5.39 -15.20
N GLU A 310 10.47 -6.04 -15.82
CA GLU A 310 9.33 -5.37 -16.46
C GLU A 310 8.13 -5.22 -15.50
N ALA A 311 8.09 -6.00 -14.41
CA ALA A 311 6.99 -5.96 -13.45
C ALA A 311 7.00 -4.68 -12.57
N GLU A 312 8.14 -4.02 -12.39
CA GLU A 312 8.30 -2.89 -11.46
C GLU A 312 7.47 -1.63 -11.85
N GLY A 313 7.05 -1.51 -13.11
CA GLY A 313 6.29 -0.34 -13.59
C GLY A 313 4.77 -0.49 -13.64
N VAL A 314 4.23 -1.70 -13.44
CA VAL A 314 2.83 -2.02 -13.80
C VAL A 314 1.85 -1.90 -12.62
N TRP A 315 2.37 -1.81 -11.39
CA TRP A 315 1.57 -1.92 -10.16
C TRP A 315 1.19 -0.59 -9.49
N LEU A 316 1.64 0.54 -10.01
CA LEU A 316 1.27 1.87 -9.52
C LEU A 316 -0.01 2.34 -10.22
N TRP A 317 -1.17 2.04 -9.62
CA TRP A 317 -2.49 2.58 -10.00
C TRP A 317 -3.13 3.26 -8.81
#